data_AF-A0A926H355-F1
#
_entry.id   AF-A0A926H355-F1
#
_cell.length_a   1.000
_cell.length_b   1.000
_cell.length_c   1.000
_cell.angle_alpha   90.00
_cell.angle_beta   90.00
_cell.angle_gamma   90.00
#
_symmetry.space_group_name_H-M   'P 1'
#
loop_
_entity.id
_entity.type
_entity.pdbx_description
1 polymer ?
#
loop_
_entity_poly.entity_id
_entity_poly.type
_entity_poly.pdbx_seq_one_letter_code
_entity_poly.pdbx_strand_id
1 'polypeptide(L)'
;FPTARQRLLDLLSKTRPKGALLLSGDRHIAEISKVRVPGLGYDLYDVTSSGLTHVSQPHEEPNQHRVGEMVAKLNYGLITIDWASKPLTATVHINGDNQATYLTQAITF
;
A
#
# COMPACT_ATOMS: atom_id res chain seq x y z
N PHE A 1 18.21 2.18 -3.17
CA PHE A 1 18.69 2.21 -1.77
C PHE A 1 18.47 0.87 -1.05
N PRO A 2 19.15 -0.23 -1.44
CA PRO A 2 18.90 -1.56 -0.87
C PRO A 2 19.21 -1.65 0.64
N THR A 3 20.28 -1.02 1.10
CA THR A 3 20.67 -1.01 2.53
C THR A 3 19.64 -0.29 3.40
N ALA A 4 19.09 0.83 2.93
CA ALA A 4 18.08 1.58 3.68
C ALA A 4 16.76 0.79 3.81
N ARG A 5 16.36 0.10 2.72
CA ARG A 5 15.23 -0.83 2.74
C ARG A 5 15.45 -1.94 3.76
N GLN A 6 16.61 -2.60 3.72
CA GLN A 6 16.92 -3.68 4.67
C GLN A 6 16.85 -3.17 6.12
N ARG A 7 17.43 -2.00 6.41
CA ARG A 7 17.37 -1.39 7.74
C ARG A 7 15.94 -1.18 8.25
N LEU A 8 15.01 -0.76 7.38
CA LEU A 8 13.60 -0.61 7.75
C LEU A 8 12.96 -1.96 8.05
N LEU A 9 13.20 -2.97 7.20
CA LEU A 9 12.64 -4.31 7.41
C LEU A 9 13.19 -4.94 8.70
N ASP A 10 14.49 -4.79 8.98
CA ASP A 10 15.10 -5.27 10.22
C ASP A 10 14.50 -4.58 11.45
N LEU A 11 14.22 -3.28 11.36
CA LEU A 11 13.55 -2.55 12.44
C LEU A 11 12.15 -3.10 12.71
N LEU A 12 11.37 -3.38 11.66
CA LEU A 12 10.04 -3.98 11.79
C LEU A 12 10.10 -5.39 12.37
N SER A 13 11.04 -6.24 11.90
CA SER A 13 11.28 -7.57 12.47
C SER A 13 11.68 -7.52 13.94
N LYS A 14 12.49 -6.53 14.34
CA LYS A 14 12.97 -6.37 15.71
C LYS A 14 11.87 -5.87 16.65
N THR A 15 11.13 -4.84 16.23
CA THR A 15 10.15 -4.15 17.08
C THR A 15 8.79 -4.82 17.09
N ARG A 16 8.45 -5.57 16.03
CA ARG A 16 7.18 -6.30 15.86
C ARG A 16 5.96 -5.43 16.18
N PRO A 17 5.79 -4.27 15.52
CA PRO A 17 4.62 -3.44 15.71
C PRO A 17 3.36 -4.22 15.34
N LYS A 18 2.24 -3.93 16.00
CA LYS A 18 0.94 -4.48 15.63
C LYS A 18 0.35 -3.62 14.51
N GLY A 19 0.01 -4.25 13.39
CA GLY A 19 -0.73 -3.62 12.31
C GLY A 19 0.01 -2.50 11.57
N ALA A 20 1.31 -2.65 11.32
CA ALA A 20 2.06 -1.69 10.52
C ALA A 20 1.60 -1.71 9.06
N LEU A 21 1.40 -0.52 8.51
CA LEU A 21 1.05 -0.24 7.12
C LEU A 21 1.95 0.88 6.62
N LEU A 22 2.53 0.73 5.43
CA LEU A 22 3.35 1.78 4.80
C LEU A 22 2.50 2.59 3.82
N LEU A 23 2.73 3.90 3.81
CA LEU A 23 2.14 4.83 2.84
C LEU A 23 3.29 5.49 2.08
N SER A 24 3.21 5.51 0.76
CA SER A 24 4.25 6.04 -0.11
C SER A 24 3.68 6.87 -1.27
N GLY A 25 4.56 7.55 -2.00
CA GLY A 25 4.22 8.51 -3.05
C GLY A 25 5.36 8.70 -4.05
N ASP A 26 5.47 9.90 -4.65
CA ASP A 26 6.52 10.31 -5.63
C ASP A 26 6.45 9.64 -7.01
N ARG A 27 5.75 8.51 -7.12
CA ARG A 27 5.72 7.69 -8.35
C ARG A 27 4.78 8.19 -9.46
N HIS A 28 3.92 9.17 -9.16
CA HIS A 28 2.87 9.64 -10.09
C HIS A 28 1.94 8.52 -10.61
N ILE A 29 1.81 7.45 -9.83
CA ILE A 29 0.87 6.33 -10.00
C ILE A 29 0.26 6.00 -8.63
N ALA A 30 -0.72 5.11 -8.62
CA ALA A 30 -1.12 4.41 -7.41
C ALA A 30 -1.04 2.89 -7.62
N GLU A 31 -0.63 2.20 -6.57
CA GLU A 31 -0.60 0.74 -6.53
C GLU A 31 -0.52 0.28 -5.08
N ILE A 32 -0.77 -1.01 -4.86
CA ILE A 32 -0.60 -1.64 -3.57
C ILE A 32 0.42 -2.75 -3.74
N SER A 33 1.40 -2.79 -2.85
CA SER A 33 2.40 -3.85 -2.79
C SER A 33 2.32 -4.58 -1.46
N LYS A 34 2.69 -5.86 -1.44
CA LYS A 34 2.83 -6.63 -0.20
C LYS A 34 4.10 -7.45 -0.15
N VAL A 35 4.68 -7.54 1.03
CA VAL A 35 5.86 -8.37 1.30
C VAL A 35 5.71 -9.12 2.61
N ARG A 36 6.26 -10.33 2.67
CA ARG A 36 6.44 -11.07 3.92
C ARG A 36 7.73 -10.64 4.58
N VAL A 37 7.62 -10.10 5.79
CA VAL A 37 8.77 -9.72 6.62
C VAL A 37 8.95 -10.78 7.71
N PRO A 38 10.09 -11.49 7.76
CA PRO A 38 10.33 -12.48 8.80
C PRO A 38 10.13 -11.90 10.20
N GLY A 39 9.30 -12.56 11.01
CA GLY A 39 9.02 -12.17 12.39
C GLY A 39 7.85 -11.21 12.60
N LEU A 40 7.29 -10.61 11.54
CA LEU A 40 6.17 -9.64 11.66
C LEU A 40 4.80 -10.32 11.85
N GLY A 41 4.64 -11.59 11.42
CA GLY A 41 3.44 -12.40 11.64
C GLY A 41 2.25 -12.08 10.71
N TYR A 42 2.32 -10.97 9.97
CA TYR A 42 1.37 -10.55 8.94
C TYR A 42 2.12 -10.03 7.70
N ASP A 43 1.42 -9.92 6.57
CA ASP A 43 1.96 -9.32 5.34
C ASP A 43 2.11 -7.79 5.54
N LEU A 44 3.29 -7.24 5.28
CA LEU A 44 3.51 -5.80 5.29
C LEU A 44 3.03 -5.23 3.95
N TYR A 45 2.02 -4.36 4.00
CA TYR A 45 1.51 -3.66 2.83
C TYR A 45 2.16 -2.28 2.69
N ASP A 46 2.39 -1.88 1.45
CA ASP A 46 2.76 -0.53 1.03
C ASP A 46 1.70 -0.01 0.06
N VAL A 47 1.08 1.11 0.42
CA VAL A 47 0.05 1.78 -0.37
C VAL A 47 0.67 3.01 -1.00
N THR A 48 1.01 2.90 -2.29
CA THR A 48 1.46 4.03 -3.09
C THR A 48 0.23 4.79 -3.59
N SER A 49 0.10 6.06 -3.22
CA SER A 49 -0.98 6.94 -3.70
C SER A 49 -0.40 8.28 -4.12
N SER A 50 -0.05 8.42 -5.40
CA SER A 50 0.72 9.56 -5.90
C SER A 50 0.06 10.32 -7.06
N GLY A 51 -1.27 10.27 -7.20
CA GLY A 51 -1.96 10.82 -8.38
C GLY A 51 -2.82 12.06 -8.15
N LEU A 52 -2.64 12.85 -7.08
CA LEU A 52 -3.64 13.88 -6.73
C LEU A 52 -3.77 14.99 -7.79
N THR A 53 -2.65 15.48 -8.34
CA THR A 53 -2.65 16.58 -9.32
C THR A 53 -2.02 16.21 -10.67
N HIS A 54 -1.15 15.20 -10.68
CA HIS A 54 -0.42 14.76 -11.86
C HIS A 54 -0.29 13.24 -11.83
N VAL A 55 -0.30 12.64 -13.02
CA VAL A 55 0.01 11.22 -13.21
C VAL A 55 1.04 11.02 -14.31
N SER A 56 1.77 9.93 -14.22
CA SER A 56 2.62 9.45 -15.30
C SER A 56 1.75 9.03 -16.50
N GLN A 57 2.35 9.00 -17.69
CA GLN A 57 1.71 8.35 -18.82
C GLN A 57 1.53 6.85 -18.53
N PRO A 58 0.44 6.22 -19.00
CA PRO A 58 0.27 4.78 -18.87
C PRO A 58 1.47 4.03 -19.42
N HIS A 59 2.03 3.14 -18.61
CA HIS A 59 3.16 2.28 -18.97
C HIS A 59 3.07 0.98 -18.17
N GLU A 60 3.87 -0.02 -18.55
CA GLU A 60 4.05 -1.20 -17.73
C GLU A 60 5.28 -1.01 -16.84
N GLU A 61 5.09 -1.18 -15.53
CA GLU A 61 6.19 -1.25 -14.56
C GLU A 61 6.13 -2.60 -13.85
N PRO A 62 7.13 -3.49 -14.01
CA PRO A 62 7.12 -4.78 -13.34
C PRO A 62 7.34 -4.59 -11.84
N ASN A 63 6.42 -5.14 -11.04
CA ASN A 63 6.55 -5.21 -9.59
C ASN A 63 6.05 -6.57 -9.09
N GLN A 64 6.98 -7.44 -8.72
CA GLN A 64 6.68 -8.79 -8.22
C GLN A 64 5.90 -8.79 -6.88
N HIS A 65 5.80 -7.65 -6.21
CA HIS A 65 5.10 -7.48 -4.95
C HIS A 65 3.71 -6.86 -5.12
N ARG A 66 3.35 -6.44 -6.34
CA ARG A 66 2.09 -5.75 -6.62
C ARG A 66 0.89 -6.65 -6.32
N VAL A 67 -0.14 -6.04 -5.76
CA VAL A 67 -1.45 -6.61 -5.54
C VAL A 67 -2.45 -5.79 -6.35
N GLY A 68 -3.11 -6.43 -7.30
CA GLY A 68 -4.00 -5.76 -8.26
C GLY A 68 -3.25 -5.01 -9.35
N GLU A 69 -3.94 -4.06 -9.97
CA GLU A 69 -3.46 -3.31 -11.12
C GLU A 69 -2.71 -2.03 -10.72
N MET A 70 -1.87 -1.53 -11.62
CA MET A 70 -1.29 -0.19 -11.49
C MET A 70 -2.28 0.86 -11.97
N VAL A 71 -2.44 1.96 -11.24
CA VAL A 71 -3.34 3.06 -11.56
C VAL A 71 -2.54 4.29 -11.99
N ALA A 72 -2.55 4.59 -13.29
CA ALA A 72 -2.00 5.82 -13.88
C ALA A 72 -3.13 6.83 -14.20
N LYS A 73 -3.98 7.13 -13.21
CA LYS A 73 -5.11 8.09 -13.29
C LYS A 73 -5.13 8.96 -12.04
N LEU A 74 -5.67 10.19 -12.16
CA LEU A 74 -5.79 11.09 -10.99
C LEU A 74 -6.52 10.37 -9.86
N ASN A 75 -5.92 10.36 -8.67
CA ASN A 75 -6.41 9.54 -7.57
C ASN A 75 -6.01 10.06 -6.17
N TYR A 76 -6.70 9.53 -5.17
CA TYR A 76 -6.37 9.62 -3.75
C TYR A 76 -6.62 8.28 -3.04
N GLY A 77 -5.81 8.00 -2.02
CA GLY A 77 -5.99 6.85 -1.15
C GLY A 77 -6.95 7.13 0.01
N LEU A 78 -7.82 6.17 0.31
CA LEU A 78 -8.68 6.17 1.50
C LEU A 78 -8.48 4.85 2.26
N ILE A 79 -8.20 4.96 3.56
CA ILE A 79 -8.05 3.80 4.44
C ILE A 79 -9.15 3.86 5.49
N THR A 80 -10.01 2.85 5.50
CA THR A 80 -11.06 2.70 6.50
C THR A 80 -10.69 1.56 7.43
N ILE A 81 -10.53 1.85 8.71
CA ILE A 81 -10.16 0.86 9.73
C ILE A 81 -11.42 0.44 10.48
N ASP A 82 -11.70 -0.86 10.53
CA ASP A 82 -12.72 -1.42 11.40
C ASP A 82 -12.10 -1.79 12.74
N TRP A 83 -12.21 -0.87 13.69
CA TRP A 83 -11.69 -1.05 15.06
C TRP A 83 -12.46 -2.09 15.87
N ALA A 84 -13.67 -2.47 15.46
CA ALA A 84 -14.48 -3.46 16.14
C ALA A 84 -14.15 -4.89 15.70
N SER A 85 -13.53 -5.07 14.53
CA SER A 85 -13.22 -6.40 13.99
C SER A 85 -12.12 -7.10 14.81
N LYS A 86 -12.26 -8.43 14.94
CA LYS A 86 -11.26 -9.31 15.55
C LYS A 86 -11.04 -10.52 14.62
N PRO A 87 -9.91 -10.62 13.89
CA PRO A 87 -8.73 -9.72 13.88
C PRO A 87 -9.03 -8.31 13.34
N LEU A 88 -8.14 -7.34 13.61
CA LEU A 88 -8.27 -5.96 13.12
C LEU A 88 -8.20 -5.95 11.59
N THR A 89 -9.09 -5.20 10.95
CA THR A 89 -9.14 -5.09 9.50
C THR A 89 -9.13 -3.64 9.06
N ALA A 90 -8.55 -3.41 7.87
CA ALA A 90 -8.66 -2.15 7.17
C ALA A 90 -8.98 -2.41 5.71
N THR A 91 -9.74 -1.51 5.09
CA THR A 91 -9.96 -1.51 3.65
C THR A 91 -9.29 -0.29 3.04
N VAL A 92 -8.43 -0.53 2.06
CA VAL A 92 -7.73 0.48 1.28
C VAL A 92 -8.45 0.65 -0.05
N HIS A 93 -8.87 1.87 -0.36
CA HIS A 93 -9.37 2.25 -1.67
C HIS A 93 -8.40 3.22 -2.34
N ILE A 94 -8.16 3.01 -3.63
CA ILE A 94 -7.63 4.06 -4.51
C ILE A 94 -8.79 4.59 -5.32
N ASN A 95 -9.17 5.82 -5.06
CA ASN A 95 -10.34 6.46 -5.64
C ASN A 95 -9.93 7.57 -6.61
N GLY A 96 -10.77 7.84 -7.60
CA GLY A 96 -10.72 9.02 -8.45
C GLY A 96 -11.89 9.95 -8.19
N ASP A 97 -12.07 10.91 -9.11
CA ASP A 97 -13.22 11.80 -9.11
C ASP A 97 -14.55 11.04 -9.34
N ASN A 98 -15.65 11.69 -8.99
CA ASN A 98 -17.02 11.17 -9.17
C ASN A 98 -17.26 9.81 -8.50
N GLN A 99 -16.62 9.57 -7.34
CA GLN A 99 -16.75 8.34 -6.57
C GLN A 99 -16.28 7.08 -7.31
N ALA A 100 -15.44 7.23 -8.34
CA ALA A 100 -14.81 6.08 -8.99
C ALA A 100 -13.83 5.40 -8.03
N THR A 101 -13.93 4.08 -7.88
CA THR A 101 -12.94 3.28 -7.17
C THR A 101 -12.13 2.48 -8.18
N TYR A 102 -10.82 2.70 -8.22
CA TYR A 102 -9.90 2.03 -9.13
C TYR A 102 -9.29 0.77 -8.53
N LEU A 103 -9.02 0.77 -7.22
CA LEU A 103 -8.52 -0.39 -6.49
C LEU A 103 -9.19 -0.50 -5.13
N THR A 104 -9.39 -1.73 -4.68
CA THR A 104 -9.88 -2.07 -3.35
C THR A 104 -9.04 -3.22 -2.80
N GLN A 105 -8.51 -3.05 -1.60
CA GLN A 105 -7.76 -4.09 -0.91
C GLN A 105 -8.19 -4.17 0.55
N ALA A 106 -8.72 -5.33 0.95
CA ALA A 106 -8.91 -5.66 2.36
C ALA A 106 -7.59 -6.14 2.97
N ILE A 107 -7.23 -5.59 4.13
CA ILE A 107 -6.04 -5.93 4.90
C ILE A 107 -6.49 -6.47 6.25
N THR A 108 -5.91 -7.59 6.65
CA THR A 108 -6.08 -8.18 7.98
C THR A 108 -4.73 -8.16 8.68
N PHE A 109 -4.70 -7.63 9.91
CA PHE A 109 -3.50 -7.46 10.72
C PHE A 109 -3.37 -8.51 11.82
#